data_AF-A0A382DCH9-F1
#
_entry.id   AF-A0A382DCH9-F1
#
_cell.length_a   1.000
_cell.length_b   1.000
_cell.length_c   1.000
_cell.angle_alpha   90.00
_cell.angle_beta   90.00
_cell.angle_gamma   90.00
#
_symmetry.space_group_name_H-M   'P 1'
#
loop_
_entity.id
_entity.type
_entity.pdbx_description
1 polymer ?
#
loop_
_entity_poly.entity_id
_entity_poly.type
_entity_poly.pdbx_seq_one_letter_code
_entity_poly.pdbx_strand_id
1 'polypeptide(L)'
;TSAGGERLDLDETTIADVFKAAGYRTGAFGKWHNGMQYPYHPNGRGFQEYYGFCSGHWGDYFSPPLERNGKLVQGKGFCIDDFTNEAIGFIEKSVQAKKPFFAYLPYNTPHSPMQVPDRFWDKFKDKKLKMHNREPHKEKRLHQLCALAMCENIDWNVGRLLAKLDKLKVTDDTIVVFFHDNGPNGFRWNGGMRGRKGSTDEGGVRSPLLVRWPNGIKAGTKVPQIAAAIDLLPTLADLCGIPAKTAKKLDGISLKPLLMGNENRLRSWPERILISHWKGRTSARNQRFRLDNKGKLYDIPADPGQRVEVGKKHPEVNAKLLAAVKKFDAEVASELGTDDRPFVIAHPGAKRTQIPARDATAHGGLKRSNKFPNCSFFGNWTKTEDKLTWEAEVGASGKYEVEMWYACPKKDVGSVIELSFNEAKVQAKVSKPNDPPLRGKENDRSPRTESYVKAFKPMKLGVIKLEKGKGTLTLQALKIPGSQALEFRLLMLTRVDG
;
A
#
# COMPACT_ATOMS: atom_id res chain seq x y z
N THR A 1 2.75 -5.03 -11.94
CA THR A 1 3.47 -4.59 -10.73
C THR A 1 3.87 -3.15 -10.97
N SER A 2 3.60 -2.23 -10.06
CA SER A 2 3.73 -0.82 -10.37
C SER A 2 5.16 -0.38 -10.59
N ALA A 3 5.39 0.37 -11.66
CA ALA A 3 6.56 1.22 -11.82
C ALA A 3 6.28 2.62 -11.23
N GLY A 4 5.64 2.68 -10.04
CA GLY A 4 5.30 3.95 -9.37
C GLY A 4 3.96 4.61 -9.75
N GLY A 5 3.23 4.08 -10.74
CA GLY A 5 1.91 4.60 -11.15
C GLY A 5 0.73 4.31 -10.20
N GLU A 6 0.98 3.92 -8.96
CA GLU A 6 -0.09 3.68 -7.98
C GLU A 6 -0.46 5.01 -7.34
N ARG A 7 -1.35 5.78 -7.98
CA ARG A 7 -1.75 7.11 -7.52
C ARG A 7 -3.28 7.19 -7.43
N LEU A 8 -3.77 7.59 -6.27
CA LEU A 8 -5.18 7.87 -6.02
C LEU A 8 -5.58 9.18 -6.73
N ASP A 9 -6.74 9.22 -7.37
CA ASP A 9 -7.24 10.46 -7.97
C ASP A 9 -7.36 11.59 -6.94
N LEU A 10 -6.97 12.80 -7.38
CA LEU A 10 -6.80 13.95 -6.48
C LEU A 10 -8.10 14.67 -6.16
N ASP A 11 -9.14 14.45 -6.95
CA ASP A 11 -10.49 14.96 -6.70
C ASP A 11 -11.30 14.07 -5.74
N GLU A 12 -10.73 12.94 -5.30
CA GLU A 12 -11.31 12.08 -4.26
C GLU A 12 -11.00 12.59 -2.85
N THR A 13 -12.03 12.63 -2.01
CA THR A 13 -11.87 12.93 -0.57
C THR A 13 -11.57 11.65 0.20
N THR A 14 -10.47 11.61 0.95
CA THR A 14 -10.12 10.41 1.73
C THR A 14 -10.84 10.37 3.09
N ILE A 15 -10.90 9.19 3.70
CA ILE A 15 -11.37 9.05 5.08
C ILE A 15 -10.58 9.91 6.06
N ALA A 16 -9.28 10.07 5.86
CA ALA A 16 -8.47 10.91 6.72
C ALA A 16 -8.82 12.40 6.55
N ASP A 17 -9.18 12.85 5.35
CA ASP A 17 -9.66 14.22 5.12
C ASP A 17 -10.95 14.50 5.90
N VAL A 18 -11.92 13.57 5.85
CA VAL A 18 -13.20 13.67 6.57
C VAL A 18 -12.97 13.75 8.09
N PHE A 19 -12.15 12.85 8.63
CA PHE A 19 -11.86 12.83 10.07
C PHE A 19 -11.06 14.05 10.52
N LYS A 20 -10.06 14.46 9.75
CA LYS A 20 -9.28 15.68 10.02
C LYS A 20 -10.18 16.92 10.03
N ALA A 21 -11.10 17.04 9.06
CA ALA A 21 -12.05 18.15 9.00
C ALA A 21 -12.99 18.19 10.21
N ALA A 22 -13.30 17.03 10.81
CA ALA A 22 -14.07 16.93 12.04
C ALA A 22 -13.24 17.15 13.33
N GLY A 23 -11.97 17.54 13.21
CA GLY A 23 -11.10 17.87 14.35
C GLY A 23 -10.33 16.68 14.96
N TYR A 24 -10.33 15.52 14.30
CA TYR A 24 -9.54 14.37 14.73
C TYR A 24 -8.06 14.58 14.41
N ARG A 25 -7.19 14.06 15.29
CA ARG A 25 -5.81 13.78 14.93
C ARG A 25 -5.78 12.60 13.96
N THR A 26 -5.07 12.71 12.84
CA THR A 26 -4.98 11.63 11.84
C THR A 26 -3.56 11.11 11.68
N GLY A 27 -3.39 9.78 11.84
CA GLY A 27 -2.09 9.11 11.74
C GLY A 27 -2.15 7.86 10.86
N ALA A 28 -1.13 7.65 10.01
CA ALA A 28 -0.96 6.44 9.20
C ALA A 28 0.38 5.76 9.47
N PHE A 29 0.38 4.44 9.68
CA PHE A 29 1.56 3.69 10.12
C PHE A 29 1.74 2.41 9.29
N GLY A 30 2.69 2.40 8.36
CA GLY A 30 2.99 1.25 7.50
C GLY A 30 2.85 1.53 6.00
N LYS A 31 2.21 0.62 5.28
CA LYS A 31 2.12 0.64 3.81
C LYS A 31 1.09 1.66 3.31
N TRP A 32 1.49 2.57 2.42
CA TRP A 32 0.54 3.51 1.80
C TRP A 32 0.02 3.09 0.42
N HIS A 33 0.91 2.82 -0.55
CA HIS A 33 0.55 2.23 -1.85
C HIS A 33 -0.46 3.06 -2.69
N ASN A 34 -0.59 4.36 -2.43
CA ASN A 34 -1.52 5.27 -3.14
C ASN A 34 -0.82 6.55 -3.65
N GLY A 35 0.50 6.49 -3.80
CA GLY A 35 1.35 7.51 -4.39
C GLY A 35 2.37 8.06 -3.40
N MET A 36 3.57 8.37 -3.87
CA MET A 36 4.69 8.76 -3.01
C MET A 36 4.89 10.28 -2.96
N GLN A 37 4.72 10.95 -4.09
CA GLN A 37 4.92 12.40 -4.20
C GLN A 37 3.68 13.14 -3.71
N TYR A 38 3.86 14.31 -3.12
CA TYR A 38 2.74 15.21 -2.83
C TYR A 38 2.09 15.65 -4.17
N PRO A 39 0.75 15.76 -4.28
CA PRO A 39 -0.26 15.61 -3.22
C PRO A 39 -0.74 14.19 -2.90
N TYR A 40 -0.22 13.15 -3.54
CA TYR A 40 -0.60 11.76 -3.28
C TYR A 40 -0.04 11.15 -1.98
N HIS A 41 1.06 11.71 -1.48
CA HIS A 41 1.66 11.33 -0.19
C HIS A 41 0.62 11.39 0.95
N PRO A 42 0.68 10.54 2.00
CA PRO A 42 -0.28 10.58 3.11
C PRO A 42 -0.52 11.96 3.71
N ASN A 43 0.52 12.79 3.84
CA ASN A 43 0.38 14.17 4.33
C ASN A 43 -0.34 15.14 3.39
N GLY A 44 -0.50 14.79 2.12
CA GLY A 44 -1.39 15.49 1.18
C GLY A 44 -2.82 14.94 1.18
N ARG A 45 -3.05 13.77 1.81
CA ARG A 45 -4.33 13.03 1.80
C ARG A 45 -4.88 12.86 3.22
N GLY A 46 -4.99 13.97 3.94
CA GLY A 46 -5.67 14.02 5.23
C GLY A 46 -4.87 13.56 6.46
N PHE A 47 -3.74 12.83 6.31
CA PHE A 47 -2.95 12.37 7.46
C PHE A 47 -1.97 13.44 7.97
N GLN A 48 -2.05 13.78 9.25
CA GLN A 48 -1.11 14.73 9.87
C GLN A 48 0.21 14.06 10.27
N GLU A 49 0.15 12.79 10.67
CA GLU A 49 1.32 11.98 11.00
C GLU A 49 1.39 10.75 10.07
N TYR A 50 2.59 10.50 9.56
CA TYR A 50 2.85 9.32 8.75
C TYR A 50 4.22 8.74 9.09
N TYR A 51 4.26 7.43 9.30
CA TYR A 51 5.47 6.64 9.48
C TYR A 51 5.36 5.33 8.70
N GLY A 52 6.18 5.13 7.67
CA GLY A 52 6.01 3.97 6.81
C GLY A 52 6.74 4.02 5.48
N PHE A 53 6.11 3.46 4.45
CA PHE A 53 6.62 3.48 3.07
C PHE A 53 5.49 3.52 2.03
N CYS A 54 5.72 4.25 0.94
CA CYS A 54 4.70 4.47 -0.09
C CYS A 54 4.65 3.42 -1.22
N SER A 55 5.55 2.43 -1.22
CA SER A 55 5.56 1.35 -2.21
C SER A 55 4.51 0.26 -1.96
N GLY A 56 4.08 -0.43 -3.01
CA GLY A 56 3.17 -1.57 -2.88
C GLY A 56 3.77 -2.83 -2.24
N HIS A 57 5.09 -2.87 -2.12
CA HIS A 57 5.90 -3.95 -1.56
C HIS A 57 7.17 -3.35 -0.94
N TRP A 58 7.69 -4.00 0.11
CA TRP A 58 8.94 -3.62 0.77
C TRP A 58 9.95 -4.76 0.77
N GLY A 59 11.20 -4.48 0.43
CA GLY A 59 12.22 -5.48 0.13
C GLY A 59 12.95 -6.01 1.36
N ASP A 60 12.76 -5.46 2.54
CA ASP A 60 13.29 -5.99 3.80
C ASP A 60 12.35 -5.58 4.93
N TYR A 61 12.12 -6.47 5.89
CA TYR A 61 11.21 -6.27 7.01
C TYR A 61 11.96 -6.07 8.33
N PHE A 62 13.28 -6.25 8.36
CA PHE A 62 14.10 -6.09 9.56
C PHE A 62 14.94 -4.82 9.50
N SER A 63 14.57 -3.86 10.36
CA SER A 63 15.10 -2.51 10.41
C SER A 63 15.21 -1.93 9.00
N PRO A 64 14.12 -1.78 8.24
CA PRO A 64 14.23 -1.33 6.86
C PRO A 64 14.28 0.20 6.75
N PRO A 65 14.73 0.78 5.62
CA PRO A 65 14.51 2.20 5.37
C PRO A 65 13.02 2.49 5.38
N LEU A 66 12.61 3.64 5.91
CA LEU A 66 11.23 4.11 6.01
C LEU A 66 11.21 5.64 5.88
N GLU A 67 10.04 6.26 6.00
CA GLU A 67 9.91 7.71 6.15
C GLU A 67 9.05 8.09 7.35
N ARG A 68 9.33 9.28 7.90
CA ARG A 68 8.49 10.00 8.85
C ARG A 68 8.17 11.37 8.26
N ASN A 69 6.93 11.62 7.88
CA ASN A 69 6.48 12.87 7.26
C ASN A 69 7.45 13.39 6.17
N GLY A 70 7.79 12.52 5.20
CA GLY A 70 8.70 12.84 4.09
C GLY A 70 10.20 12.82 4.42
N LYS A 71 10.60 12.66 5.69
CA LYS A 71 12.01 12.48 6.08
C LYS A 71 12.36 11.00 6.11
N LEU A 72 13.39 10.59 5.38
CA LEU A 72 13.92 9.23 5.46
C LEU A 72 14.46 8.91 6.85
N VAL A 73 14.13 7.73 7.35
CA VAL A 73 14.54 7.21 8.65
C VAL A 73 14.83 5.71 8.55
N GLN A 74 15.51 5.16 9.54
CA GLN A 74 15.70 3.72 9.68
C GLN A 74 14.64 3.17 10.64
N GLY A 75 13.91 2.14 10.20
CA GLY A 75 13.03 1.35 11.06
C GLY A 75 13.81 0.53 12.09
N LYS A 76 13.11 0.05 13.11
CA LYS A 76 13.68 -0.68 14.26
C LYS A 76 13.12 -2.09 14.34
N GLY A 77 13.96 -3.09 14.15
CA GLY A 77 13.56 -4.48 14.27
C GLY A 77 12.51 -4.87 13.22
N PHE A 78 11.61 -5.78 13.54
CA PHE A 78 10.59 -6.21 12.59
C PHE A 78 9.56 -5.10 12.34
N CYS A 79 9.36 -4.70 11.08
CA CYS A 79 8.61 -3.49 10.74
C CYS A 79 7.17 -3.46 11.27
N ILE A 80 6.51 -4.61 11.40
CA ILE A 80 5.15 -4.70 11.95
C ILE A 80 5.13 -4.31 13.43
N ASP A 81 6.12 -4.77 14.20
CA ASP A 81 6.25 -4.43 15.61
C ASP A 81 6.53 -2.92 15.76
N ASP A 82 7.33 -2.36 14.86
CA ASP A 82 7.68 -0.92 14.83
C ASP A 82 6.49 -0.03 14.44
N PHE A 83 5.74 -0.39 13.38
CA PHE A 83 4.51 0.32 13.01
C PHE A 83 3.49 0.32 14.15
N THR A 84 3.38 -0.80 14.88
CA THR A 84 2.51 -0.91 16.06
C THR A 84 2.98 0.04 17.17
N ASN A 85 4.29 0.13 17.41
CA ASN A 85 4.85 1.04 18.42
C ASN A 85 4.52 2.50 18.11
N GLU A 86 4.68 2.91 16.85
CA GLU A 86 4.41 4.28 16.40
C GLU A 86 2.92 4.61 16.48
N ALA A 87 2.05 3.67 16.09
CA ALA A 87 0.60 3.83 16.24
C ALA A 87 0.17 3.96 17.72
N ILE A 88 0.73 3.13 18.60
CA ILE A 88 0.50 3.22 20.05
C ILE A 88 0.96 4.59 20.58
N GLY A 89 2.16 5.04 20.21
CA GLY A 89 2.68 6.33 20.66
C GLY A 89 1.85 7.52 20.15
N PHE A 90 1.31 7.42 18.93
CA PHE A 90 0.37 8.41 18.40
C PHE A 90 -0.96 8.45 19.18
N ILE A 91 -1.52 7.29 19.50
CA ILE A 91 -2.75 7.18 20.30
C ILE A 91 -2.52 7.76 21.69
N GLU A 92 -1.43 7.37 22.37
CA GLU A 92 -1.05 7.89 23.70
C GLU A 92 -0.99 9.43 23.72
N LYS A 93 -0.30 10.03 22.73
CA LYS A 93 -0.21 11.50 22.60
C LYS A 93 -1.57 12.13 22.34
N SER A 94 -2.44 11.46 21.58
CA SER A 94 -3.78 11.96 21.27
C SER A 94 -4.68 11.95 22.51
N VAL A 95 -4.65 10.86 23.29
CA VAL A 95 -5.35 10.76 24.58
C VAL A 95 -4.83 11.79 25.57
N GLN A 96 -3.50 11.95 25.71
CA GLN A 96 -2.90 12.96 26.59
C GLN A 96 -3.34 14.38 26.22
N ALA A 97 -3.43 14.68 24.92
CA ALA A 97 -3.90 15.96 24.41
C ALA A 97 -5.44 16.12 24.47
N LYS A 98 -6.18 15.11 24.96
CA LYS A 98 -7.65 15.07 24.97
C LYS A 98 -8.26 15.35 23.60
N LYS A 99 -7.65 14.77 22.55
CA LYS A 99 -8.12 14.89 21.16
C LYS A 99 -8.56 13.52 20.63
N PRO A 100 -9.68 13.46 19.89
CA PRO A 100 -10.06 12.22 19.22
C PRO A 100 -9.04 11.88 18.13
N PHE A 101 -8.87 10.60 17.84
CA PHE A 101 -7.85 10.11 16.91
C PHE A 101 -8.43 9.18 15.84
N PHE A 102 -7.87 9.25 14.64
CA PHE A 102 -8.06 8.29 13.57
C PHE A 102 -6.69 7.70 13.22
N ALA A 103 -6.46 6.44 13.60
CA ALA A 103 -5.21 5.72 13.36
C ALA A 103 -5.42 4.66 12.28
N TYR A 104 -4.72 4.79 11.16
CA TYR A 104 -4.69 3.82 10.07
C TYR A 104 -3.40 3.00 10.15
N LEU A 105 -3.53 1.67 10.31
CA LEU A 105 -2.39 0.76 10.54
C LEU A 105 -2.31 -0.33 9.44
N PRO A 106 -1.94 0.04 8.20
CA PRO A 106 -1.83 -0.90 7.08
C PRO A 106 -0.54 -1.72 7.16
N TYR A 107 -0.61 -2.86 7.85
CA TYR A 107 0.47 -3.85 7.81
C TYR A 107 0.69 -4.39 6.40
N ASN A 108 1.97 -4.58 6.06
CA ASN A 108 2.36 -5.21 4.81
C ASN A 108 2.41 -6.74 4.90
N THR A 109 2.43 -7.33 6.10
CA THR A 109 2.35 -8.78 6.28
C THR A 109 0.91 -9.27 6.09
N PRO A 110 0.70 -10.53 5.63
CA PRO A 110 1.69 -11.55 5.31
C PRO A 110 2.15 -11.52 3.83
N HIS A 111 2.28 -10.33 3.22
CA HIS A 111 2.88 -10.22 1.89
C HIS A 111 4.36 -10.62 1.93
N SER A 112 4.87 -11.15 0.81
CA SER A 112 6.30 -11.43 0.60
C SER A 112 7.15 -10.14 0.62
N PRO A 113 8.46 -10.20 0.93
CA PRO A 113 9.27 -11.39 1.16
C PRO A 113 8.85 -12.15 2.42
N MET A 114 9.10 -13.46 2.46
CA MET A 114 8.70 -14.33 3.56
C MET A 114 9.71 -14.25 4.71
N GLN A 115 9.79 -13.08 5.33
CA GLN A 115 10.66 -12.76 6.46
C GLN A 115 9.85 -12.67 7.76
N VAL A 116 10.18 -13.47 8.76
CA VAL A 116 9.46 -13.51 10.04
C VAL A 116 10.42 -13.76 11.21
N PRO A 117 10.24 -13.08 12.38
CA PRO A 117 11.10 -13.29 13.55
C PRO A 117 11.09 -14.73 14.06
N ASP A 118 12.21 -15.20 14.62
CA ASP A 118 12.38 -16.59 15.09
C ASP A 118 11.28 -17.01 16.07
N ARG A 119 10.95 -16.15 17.05
CA ARG A 119 9.89 -16.41 18.05
C ARG A 119 8.53 -16.80 17.46
N PHE A 120 8.23 -16.36 16.24
CA PHE A 120 7.01 -16.74 15.54
C PHE A 120 7.28 -17.90 14.58
N TRP A 121 8.41 -17.87 13.86
CA TRP A 121 8.79 -18.94 12.94
C TRP A 121 8.86 -20.31 13.63
N ASP A 122 9.47 -20.38 14.82
CA ASP A 122 9.68 -21.62 15.56
C ASP A 122 8.37 -22.32 15.96
N LYS A 123 7.27 -21.56 16.13
CA LYS A 123 5.95 -22.13 16.39
C LYS A 123 5.31 -22.82 15.18
N PHE A 124 5.80 -22.53 13.97
CA PHE A 124 5.17 -22.97 12.72
C PHE A 124 6.05 -23.84 11.83
N LYS A 125 7.38 -23.77 11.94
CA LYS A 125 8.32 -24.45 11.02
C LYS A 125 8.07 -25.96 10.88
N ASP A 126 7.64 -26.62 11.96
CA ASP A 126 7.36 -28.06 11.99
C ASP A 126 5.85 -28.40 11.98
N LYS A 127 4.98 -27.39 11.83
CA LYS A 127 3.54 -27.57 11.97
C LYS A 127 2.95 -28.38 10.82
N LYS A 128 2.20 -29.43 11.15
CA LYS A 128 1.38 -30.16 10.18
C LYS A 128 0.10 -29.36 9.89
N LEU A 129 -0.02 -28.87 8.66
CA LEU A 129 -1.19 -28.13 8.21
C LEU A 129 -2.33 -29.11 7.93
N LYS A 130 -3.51 -28.84 8.49
CA LYS A 130 -4.74 -29.62 8.26
C LYS A 130 -5.66 -28.99 7.22
N MET A 131 -5.58 -27.67 7.09
CA MET A 131 -6.42 -26.89 6.18
C MET A 131 -5.64 -26.60 4.91
N HIS A 132 -6.21 -27.00 3.77
CA HIS A 132 -5.59 -26.85 2.46
C HIS A 132 -6.47 -26.03 1.53
N ASN A 133 -5.83 -25.33 0.61
CA ASN A 133 -6.51 -24.78 -0.56
C ASN A 133 -7.21 -25.92 -1.32
N ARG A 134 -8.28 -25.57 -2.04
CA ARG A 134 -8.99 -26.49 -2.93
C ARG A 134 -8.12 -27.08 -4.05
N GLU A 135 -6.98 -26.45 -4.35
CA GLU A 135 -5.95 -26.93 -5.28
C GLU A 135 -4.65 -27.23 -4.51
N PRO A 136 -4.61 -28.30 -3.69
CA PRO A 136 -3.49 -28.55 -2.76
C PRO A 136 -2.15 -28.78 -3.48
N HIS A 137 -2.17 -29.31 -4.71
CA HIS A 137 -0.96 -29.53 -5.50
C HIS A 137 -0.23 -28.23 -5.92
N LYS A 138 -0.90 -27.06 -5.81
CA LYS A 138 -0.28 -25.74 -6.10
C LYS A 138 0.31 -25.06 -4.88
N GLU A 139 0.14 -25.68 -3.72
CA GLU A 139 0.59 -25.14 -2.44
C GLU A 139 2.10 -25.22 -2.29
N LYS A 140 2.70 -24.15 -1.76
CA LYS A 140 4.11 -24.10 -1.40
C LYS A 140 4.23 -24.13 0.12
N ARG A 141 4.45 -25.32 0.68
CA ARG A 141 4.45 -25.56 2.14
C ARG A 141 5.24 -24.50 2.92
N LEU A 142 6.48 -24.23 2.53
CA LEU A 142 7.33 -23.27 3.22
C LEU A 142 6.72 -21.85 3.25
N HIS A 143 6.24 -21.35 2.11
CA HIS A 143 5.54 -20.07 2.01
C HIS A 143 4.32 -20.02 2.94
N GLN A 144 3.55 -21.11 3.04
CA GLN A 144 2.36 -21.17 3.90
C GLN A 144 2.71 -21.08 5.38
N LEU A 145 3.72 -21.83 5.83
CA LEU A 145 4.19 -21.78 7.22
C LEU A 145 4.68 -20.38 7.58
N CYS A 146 5.40 -19.72 6.67
CA CYS A 146 5.87 -18.35 6.86
C CYS A 146 4.69 -17.37 6.96
N ALA A 147 3.72 -17.46 6.04
CA ALA A 147 2.55 -16.60 6.05
C ALA A 147 1.71 -16.78 7.33
N LEU A 148 1.60 -18.01 7.86
CA LEU A 148 0.92 -18.27 9.13
C LEU A 148 1.70 -17.72 10.33
N ALA A 149 3.03 -17.86 10.35
CA ALA A 149 3.86 -17.24 11.38
C ALA A 149 3.78 -15.70 11.35
N MET A 150 3.66 -15.09 10.17
CA MET A 150 3.37 -13.66 10.06
C MET A 150 1.96 -13.31 10.56
N CYS A 151 0.95 -14.16 10.34
CA CYS A 151 -0.38 -13.94 10.89
C CYS A 151 -0.39 -14.00 12.43
N GLU A 152 0.38 -14.89 13.04
CA GLU A 152 0.61 -14.91 14.50
C GLU A 152 1.23 -13.60 14.99
N ASN A 153 2.19 -13.03 14.25
CA ASN A 153 2.76 -11.72 14.58
C ASN A 153 1.73 -10.58 14.46
N ILE A 154 0.85 -10.62 13.44
CA ILE A 154 -0.23 -9.64 13.29
C ILE A 154 -1.16 -9.72 14.51
N ASP A 155 -1.60 -10.92 14.88
CA ASP A 155 -2.46 -11.15 16.04
C ASP A 155 -1.82 -10.64 17.34
N TRP A 156 -0.54 -10.97 17.56
CA TRP A 156 0.21 -10.47 18.71
C TRP A 156 0.25 -8.93 18.77
N ASN A 157 0.46 -8.25 17.64
CA ASN A 157 0.47 -6.80 17.58
C ASN A 157 -0.92 -6.16 17.75
N VAL A 158 -1.97 -6.79 17.23
CA VAL A 158 -3.35 -6.39 17.53
C VAL A 158 -3.63 -6.50 19.03
N GLY A 159 -3.21 -7.58 19.68
CA GLY A 159 -3.32 -7.75 21.13
C GLY A 159 -2.61 -6.65 21.91
N ARG A 160 -1.41 -6.22 21.49
CA ARG A 160 -0.69 -5.09 22.10
C ARG A 160 -1.44 -3.77 21.97
N LEU A 161 -2.02 -3.51 20.79
CA LEU A 161 -2.82 -2.32 20.54
C LEU A 161 -4.06 -2.30 21.44
N LEU A 162 -4.80 -3.41 21.51
CA LEU A 162 -5.98 -3.51 22.37
C LEU A 162 -5.64 -3.34 23.86
N ALA A 163 -4.60 -4.02 24.35
CA ALA A 163 -4.14 -3.87 25.73
C ALA A 163 -3.70 -2.44 26.05
N LYS A 164 -3.18 -1.72 25.05
CA LYS A 164 -2.85 -0.29 25.21
C LYS A 164 -4.10 0.57 25.36
N LEU A 165 -5.14 0.34 24.55
CA LEU A 165 -6.42 1.05 24.68
C LEU A 165 -7.02 0.85 26.07
N ASP A 166 -6.95 -0.38 26.60
CA ASP A 166 -7.42 -0.71 27.96
C ASP A 166 -6.62 0.04 29.02
N LYS A 167 -5.29 0.04 28.92
CA LYS A 167 -4.42 0.78 29.84
C LYS A 167 -4.67 2.29 29.81
N LEU A 168 -5.00 2.84 28.64
CA LEU A 168 -5.35 4.26 28.47
C LEU A 168 -6.79 4.58 28.89
N LYS A 169 -7.60 3.57 29.23
CA LYS A 169 -9.02 3.71 29.59
C LYS A 169 -9.87 4.38 28.51
N VAL A 170 -9.55 4.13 27.23
CA VAL A 170 -10.31 4.65 26.07
C VAL A 170 -10.97 3.55 25.25
N THR A 171 -10.89 2.29 25.71
CA THR A 171 -11.44 1.12 25.02
C THR A 171 -12.92 1.24 24.67
N ASP A 172 -13.73 1.75 25.59
CA ASP A 172 -15.18 1.86 25.40
C ASP A 172 -15.54 2.97 24.40
N ASP A 173 -14.65 3.95 24.21
CA ASP A 173 -14.80 5.08 23.29
C ASP A 173 -13.94 4.94 22.02
N THR A 174 -13.47 3.72 21.72
CA THR A 174 -12.67 3.44 20.51
C THR A 174 -13.34 2.39 19.64
N ILE A 175 -13.59 2.75 18.37
CA ILE A 175 -13.99 1.80 17.33
C ILE A 175 -12.72 1.19 16.72
N VAL A 176 -12.57 -0.14 16.81
CA VAL A 176 -11.48 -0.88 16.19
C VAL A 176 -12.02 -1.68 15.01
N VAL A 177 -11.46 -1.45 13.82
CA VAL A 177 -11.79 -2.19 12.60
C VAL A 177 -10.59 -3.04 12.18
N PHE A 178 -10.82 -4.33 11.92
CA PHE A 178 -9.82 -5.24 11.37
C PHE A 178 -10.36 -5.87 10.08
N PHE A 179 -9.61 -5.75 8.99
CA PHE A 179 -9.93 -6.37 7.70
C PHE A 179 -8.67 -6.55 6.85
N HIS A 180 -8.78 -7.27 5.74
CA HIS A 180 -7.69 -7.47 4.79
C HIS A 180 -7.93 -6.75 3.45
N ASP A 181 -6.86 -6.32 2.80
CA ASP A 181 -6.87 -5.61 1.53
C ASP A 181 -7.32 -6.48 0.33
N ASN A 182 -7.08 -7.79 0.37
CA ASN A 182 -7.49 -8.76 -0.65
C ASN A 182 -7.40 -10.21 -0.15
N GLY A 183 -7.83 -11.15 -0.99
CA GLY A 183 -7.59 -12.58 -0.81
C GLY A 183 -6.10 -12.94 -0.77
N PRO A 184 -5.75 -14.20 -0.44
CA PRO A 184 -4.37 -14.56 -0.11
C PRO A 184 -3.39 -14.40 -1.28
N ASN A 185 -2.17 -13.95 -0.98
CA ASN A 185 -1.02 -14.19 -1.84
C ASN A 185 -0.63 -15.69 -1.74
N GLY A 186 -0.30 -16.31 -2.88
CA GLY A 186 -0.04 -17.74 -2.99
C GLY A 186 -1.29 -18.62 -2.87
N PHE A 187 -1.10 -19.93 -3.07
CA PHE A 187 -2.14 -20.94 -2.81
C PHE A 187 -2.05 -21.38 -1.35
N ARG A 188 -3.08 -21.02 -0.57
CA ARG A 188 -3.27 -21.41 0.83
C ARG A 188 -4.75 -21.47 1.15
N TRP A 189 -5.10 -22.05 2.30
CA TRP A 189 -6.50 -22.16 2.71
C TRP A 189 -7.18 -20.78 2.76
N ASN A 190 -8.34 -20.70 2.11
CA ASN A 190 -9.19 -19.51 2.00
C ASN A 190 -10.67 -19.90 2.19
N GLY A 191 -10.96 -20.88 3.03
CA GLY A 191 -12.34 -21.37 3.23
C GLY A 191 -12.91 -22.17 2.06
N GLY A 192 -12.05 -22.74 1.20
CA GLY A 192 -12.48 -23.52 0.02
C GLY A 192 -12.97 -22.68 -1.16
N MET A 193 -12.87 -21.36 -1.07
CA MET A 193 -13.33 -20.42 -2.08
C MET A 193 -12.51 -20.49 -3.37
N ARG A 194 -13.13 -20.21 -4.52
CA ARG A 194 -12.42 -20.10 -5.81
C ARG A 194 -11.60 -18.81 -5.87
N GLY A 195 -10.39 -18.88 -6.42
CA GLY A 195 -9.55 -17.71 -6.64
C GLY A 195 -8.69 -17.32 -5.44
N ARG A 196 -7.88 -16.28 -5.64
CA ARG A 196 -6.90 -15.72 -4.69
C ARG A 196 -6.55 -14.28 -5.10
N LYS A 197 -5.58 -13.64 -4.46
CA LYS A 197 -5.10 -12.30 -4.88
C LYS A 197 -4.95 -12.18 -6.40
N GLY A 198 -5.63 -11.20 -6.98
CA GLY A 198 -5.65 -10.95 -8.42
C GLY A 198 -6.73 -11.70 -9.22
N SER A 199 -7.74 -12.27 -8.56
CA SER A 199 -9.00 -12.73 -9.17
C SER A 199 -10.19 -11.93 -8.69
N THR A 200 -11.28 -11.90 -9.46
CA THR A 200 -12.57 -11.31 -9.08
C THR A 200 -13.59 -12.35 -8.57
N ASP A 201 -13.13 -13.56 -8.27
CA ASP A 201 -13.87 -14.63 -7.59
C ASP A 201 -13.89 -14.46 -6.06
N GLU A 202 -14.79 -15.14 -5.35
CA GLU A 202 -14.96 -15.06 -3.88
C GLU A 202 -13.62 -15.09 -3.12
N GLY A 203 -12.73 -16.04 -3.42
CA GLY A 203 -11.46 -16.19 -2.74
C GLY A 203 -10.43 -15.09 -3.01
N GLY A 204 -10.68 -14.23 -4.01
CA GLY A 204 -9.86 -13.05 -4.29
C GLY A 204 -10.37 -11.76 -3.66
N VAL A 205 -11.69 -11.63 -3.45
CA VAL A 205 -12.33 -10.37 -3.05
C VAL A 205 -13.06 -10.43 -1.71
N ARG A 206 -13.33 -11.61 -1.17
CA ARG A 206 -13.94 -11.78 0.16
C ARG A 206 -12.87 -11.91 1.23
N SER A 207 -12.95 -11.00 2.20
CA SER A 207 -12.03 -10.91 3.33
C SER A 207 -12.80 -10.88 4.66
N PRO A 208 -12.17 -11.28 5.79
CA PRO A 208 -12.71 -10.98 7.11
C PRO A 208 -12.90 -9.47 7.30
N LEU A 209 -13.97 -9.08 8.01
CA LEU A 209 -14.20 -7.74 8.53
C LEU A 209 -14.74 -7.88 9.96
N LEU A 210 -13.98 -7.36 10.92
CA LEU A 210 -14.35 -7.32 12.33
C LEU A 210 -14.45 -5.86 12.76
N VAL A 211 -15.52 -5.52 13.47
CA VAL A 211 -15.72 -4.18 14.04
C VAL A 211 -16.01 -4.35 15.53
N ARG A 212 -15.22 -3.70 16.37
CA ARG A 212 -15.34 -3.73 17.83
C ARG A 212 -15.53 -2.32 18.35
N TRP A 213 -16.62 -2.10 19.09
CA TRP A 213 -16.85 -0.88 19.86
C TRP A 213 -17.73 -1.21 21.07
N PRO A 214 -17.16 -1.42 22.27
CA PRO A 214 -17.90 -1.96 23.41
C PRO A 214 -19.10 -1.11 23.85
N ASN A 215 -19.00 0.22 23.77
CA ASN A 215 -20.09 1.11 24.18
C ASN A 215 -21.22 1.26 23.13
N GLY A 216 -21.05 0.69 21.94
CA GLY A 216 -22.04 0.83 20.85
C GLY A 216 -22.51 -0.48 20.24
N ILE A 217 -21.60 -1.41 19.97
CA ILE A 217 -21.89 -2.66 19.25
C ILE A 217 -21.99 -3.80 20.26
N LYS A 218 -23.15 -4.45 20.33
CA LYS A 218 -23.37 -5.63 21.19
C LYS A 218 -22.35 -6.72 20.84
N ALA A 219 -21.66 -7.25 21.85
CA ALA A 219 -20.71 -8.34 21.67
C ALA A 219 -21.39 -9.57 21.03
N GLY A 220 -20.71 -10.19 20.07
CA GLY A 220 -21.23 -11.35 19.33
C GLY A 220 -22.21 -11.02 18.19
N THR A 221 -22.45 -9.73 17.89
CA THR A 221 -23.23 -9.32 16.72
C THR A 221 -22.65 -9.91 15.43
N LYS A 222 -23.52 -10.53 14.62
CA LYS A 222 -23.18 -11.10 13.31
C LYS A 222 -23.97 -10.39 12.23
N VAL A 223 -23.28 -9.91 11.20
CA VAL A 223 -23.88 -9.26 10.03
C VAL A 223 -23.78 -10.20 8.82
N PRO A 224 -24.86 -10.93 8.46
CA PRO A 224 -24.86 -11.81 7.29
C PRO A 224 -24.99 -11.07 5.95
N GLN A 225 -25.42 -9.82 5.96
CA GLN A 225 -25.56 -9.00 4.76
C GLN A 225 -24.20 -8.73 4.12
N ILE A 226 -24.18 -8.69 2.79
CA ILE A 226 -22.95 -8.33 2.05
C ILE A 226 -22.55 -6.87 2.33
N ALA A 227 -21.26 -6.67 2.53
CA ALA A 227 -20.63 -5.38 2.76
C ALA A 227 -19.33 -5.30 1.96
N ALA A 228 -18.83 -4.08 1.77
CA ALA A 228 -17.59 -3.80 1.08
C ALA A 228 -16.76 -2.74 1.84
N ALA A 229 -15.45 -2.70 1.57
CA ALA A 229 -14.56 -1.72 2.21
C ALA A 229 -14.98 -0.25 1.94
N ILE A 230 -15.65 0.01 0.81
CA ILE A 230 -16.22 1.34 0.49
C ILE A 230 -17.28 1.80 1.51
N ASP A 231 -17.88 0.87 2.26
CA ASP A 231 -18.86 1.19 3.30
C ASP A 231 -18.20 1.73 4.58
N LEU A 232 -16.88 1.55 4.76
CA LEU A 232 -16.19 1.94 6.00
C LEU A 232 -16.19 3.44 6.24
N LEU A 233 -15.98 4.26 5.20
CA LEU A 233 -16.02 5.72 5.34
C LEU A 233 -17.38 6.23 5.86
N PRO A 234 -18.52 5.97 5.18
CA PRO A 234 -19.81 6.44 5.67
C PRO A 234 -20.19 5.79 7.00
N THR A 235 -19.81 4.53 7.25
CA THR A 235 -20.09 3.85 8.52
C THR A 235 -19.37 4.51 9.69
N LEU A 236 -18.06 4.74 9.56
CA LEU A 236 -17.26 5.29 10.65
C LEU A 236 -17.62 6.76 10.91
N ALA A 237 -17.93 7.52 9.87
CA ALA A 237 -18.43 8.89 10.04
C ALA A 237 -19.77 8.92 10.80
N ASP A 238 -20.72 8.06 10.44
CA ASP A 238 -22.03 7.95 11.08
C ASP A 238 -21.94 7.43 12.54
N LEU A 239 -21.07 6.45 12.82
CA LEU A 239 -20.82 5.96 14.19
C LEU A 239 -20.21 7.05 15.08
N CYS A 240 -19.31 7.88 14.55
CA CYS A 240 -18.70 8.99 15.26
C CYS A 240 -19.57 10.26 15.30
N GLY A 241 -20.74 10.27 14.64
CA GLY A 241 -21.61 11.45 14.58
C GLY A 241 -21.02 12.62 13.79
N ILE A 242 -20.11 12.36 12.86
CA ILE A 242 -19.47 13.40 12.03
C ILE A 242 -20.03 13.40 10.61
N PRO A 243 -20.08 14.57 9.91
CA PRO A 243 -20.53 14.62 8.53
C PRO A 243 -19.57 13.88 7.58
N ALA A 244 -20.08 12.94 6.78
CA ALA A 244 -19.35 12.32 5.68
C ALA A 244 -19.32 13.23 4.45
N LYS A 245 -18.83 14.47 4.61
CA LYS A 245 -18.74 15.45 3.52
C LYS A 245 -17.58 15.09 2.59
N THR A 246 -17.92 14.65 1.39
CA THR A 246 -16.96 14.33 0.32
C THR A 246 -17.28 15.14 -0.93
N ALA A 247 -16.28 15.40 -1.76
CA ALA A 247 -16.45 16.14 -3.01
C ALA A 247 -17.39 15.41 -3.98
N LYS A 248 -17.27 14.08 -4.05
CA LYS A 248 -18.13 13.20 -4.84
C LYS A 248 -19.06 12.40 -3.94
N LYS A 249 -20.15 11.89 -4.51
CA LYS A 249 -21.06 10.99 -3.82
C LYS A 249 -20.36 9.68 -3.48
N LEU A 250 -20.60 9.17 -2.27
CA LEU A 250 -20.09 7.86 -1.84
C LEU A 250 -20.91 6.71 -2.46
N ASP A 251 -20.22 5.70 -2.96
CA ASP A 251 -20.84 4.42 -3.38
C ASP A 251 -21.18 3.52 -2.19
N GLY A 252 -20.44 3.68 -1.09
CA GLY A 252 -20.66 2.96 0.15
C GLY A 252 -21.89 3.48 0.91
N ILE A 253 -22.47 2.61 1.73
CA ILE A 253 -23.55 2.97 2.64
C ILE A 253 -23.17 2.66 4.08
N SER A 254 -23.66 3.45 5.03
CA SER A 254 -23.38 3.20 6.45
C SER A 254 -23.93 1.84 6.90
N LEU A 255 -23.07 1.00 7.46
CA LEU A 255 -23.41 -0.27 8.08
C LEU A 255 -23.93 -0.10 9.52
N LYS A 256 -23.99 1.12 10.06
CA LYS A 256 -24.49 1.38 11.43
C LYS A 256 -25.85 0.74 11.72
N PRO A 257 -26.84 0.73 10.82
CA PRO A 257 -28.10 0.01 11.04
C PRO A 257 -27.93 -1.50 11.20
N LEU A 258 -26.92 -2.11 10.57
CA LEU A 258 -26.61 -3.54 10.73
C LEU A 258 -25.79 -3.82 11.99
N LEU A 259 -24.96 -2.86 12.43
CA LEU A 259 -24.08 -2.99 13.59
C LEU A 259 -24.79 -2.70 14.92
N MET A 260 -25.76 -1.77 14.91
CA MET A 260 -26.42 -1.25 16.11
C MET A 260 -27.95 -1.27 16.03
N GLY A 261 -28.55 -1.65 14.90
CA GLY A 261 -29.99 -1.61 14.71
C GLY A 261 -30.73 -2.76 15.38
N ASN A 262 -32.01 -2.53 15.64
CA ASN A 262 -32.97 -3.58 16.00
C ASN A 262 -33.45 -4.35 14.76
N GLU A 263 -34.20 -5.43 14.97
CA GLU A 263 -34.68 -6.30 13.89
C GLU A 263 -35.42 -5.55 12.78
N ASN A 264 -36.16 -4.49 13.11
CA ASN A 264 -36.89 -3.69 12.12
C ASN A 264 -35.94 -2.95 11.15
N ARG A 265 -34.79 -2.45 11.63
CA ARG A 265 -33.78 -1.82 10.76
C ARG A 265 -33.03 -2.82 9.90
N LEU A 266 -32.91 -4.07 10.34
CA LEU A 266 -32.34 -5.15 9.53
C LEU A 266 -33.26 -5.52 8.36
N ARG A 267 -34.59 -5.47 8.57
CA ARG A 267 -35.59 -5.74 7.52
C ARG A 267 -35.63 -4.66 6.43
N SER A 268 -35.23 -3.43 6.74
CA SER A 268 -35.16 -2.33 5.78
C SER A 268 -33.81 -2.21 5.03
N TRP A 269 -32.89 -3.17 5.21
CA TRP A 269 -31.59 -3.12 4.52
C TRP A 269 -31.76 -3.29 3.01
N PRO A 270 -31.23 -2.38 2.18
CA PRO A 270 -31.50 -2.40 0.73
C PRO A 270 -30.82 -3.60 0.05
N GLU A 271 -31.48 -4.14 -0.98
CA GLU A 271 -30.78 -4.99 -1.93
C GLU A 271 -29.68 -4.19 -2.62
N ARG A 272 -28.50 -4.79 -2.77
CA ARG A 272 -27.38 -4.16 -3.47
C ARG A 272 -26.58 -5.16 -4.30
N ILE A 273 -25.90 -4.63 -5.30
CA ILE A 273 -24.95 -5.34 -6.16
C ILE A 273 -23.58 -4.72 -5.93
N LEU A 274 -22.60 -5.54 -5.59
CA LEU A 274 -21.20 -5.17 -5.48
C LEU A 274 -20.46 -5.62 -6.75
N ILE A 275 -19.70 -4.71 -7.34
CA ILE A 275 -18.88 -4.98 -8.53
C ILE A 275 -17.42 -5.18 -8.11
N SER A 276 -16.71 -6.08 -8.80
CA SER A 276 -15.27 -6.25 -8.67
C SER A 276 -14.64 -6.28 -10.05
N HIS A 277 -13.64 -5.42 -10.29
CA HIS A 277 -12.94 -5.33 -11.56
C HIS A 277 -11.44 -5.50 -11.39
N TRP A 278 -10.81 -6.34 -12.22
CA TRP A 278 -9.35 -6.46 -12.24
C TRP A 278 -8.81 -6.98 -13.58
N LYS A 279 -8.03 -6.14 -14.27
CA LYS A 279 -7.42 -6.43 -15.58
C LYS A 279 -8.44 -6.89 -16.62
N GLY A 280 -9.47 -6.07 -16.86
CA GLY A 280 -10.51 -6.37 -17.87
C GLY A 280 -11.46 -7.51 -17.48
N ARG A 281 -11.45 -7.93 -16.20
CA ARG A 281 -12.34 -8.97 -15.69
C ARG A 281 -13.26 -8.35 -14.66
N THR A 282 -14.54 -8.25 -15.00
CA THR A 282 -15.59 -7.69 -14.13
C THR A 282 -16.48 -8.81 -13.58
N SER A 283 -16.78 -8.80 -12.29
CA SER A 283 -17.72 -9.72 -11.65
C SER A 283 -18.72 -8.97 -10.79
N ALA A 284 -19.89 -9.56 -10.54
CA ALA A 284 -20.95 -8.94 -9.75
C ALA A 284 -21.42 -9.89 -8.64
N ARG A 285 -21.74 -9.33 -7.47
CA ARG A 285 -22.18 -10.07 -6.28
C ARG A 285 -23.41 -9.38 -5.69
N ASN A 286 -24.52 -10.10 -5.57
CA ASN A 286 -25.60 -9.70 -4.66
C ASN A 286 -25.56 -10.57 -3.39
N GLN A 287 -26.57 -10.46 -2.52
CA GLN A 287 -26.59 -11.18 -1.24
C GLN A 287 -26.35 -12.70 -1.39
N ARG A 288 -26.98 -13.33 -2.39
CA ARG A 288 -26.96 -14.79 -2.58
C ARG A 288 -26.05 -15.24 -3.71
N PHE A 289 -26.13 -14.58 -4.86
CA PHE A 289 -25.46 -15.01 -6.09
C PHE A 289 -24.21 -14.19 -6.44
N ARG A 290 -23.31 -14.83 -7.18
CA ARG A 290 -22.18 -14.18 -7.86
C ARG A 290 -22.19 -14.53 -9.33
N LEU A 291 -22.09 -13.51 -10.18
CA LEU A 291 -21.76 -13.64 -11.58
C LEU A 291 -20.25 -13.49 -11.75
N ASP A 292 -19.57 -14.50 -12.31
CA ASP A 292 -18.14 -14.41 -12.58
C ASP A 292 -17.83 -13.62 -13.85
N ASN A 293 -16.54 -13.41 -14.13
CA ASN A 293 -16.08 -12.65 -15.28
C ASN A 293 -16.27 -13.34 -16.64
N LYS A 294 -16.87 -14.54 -16.66
CA LYS A 294 -17.29 -15.27 -17.87
C LYS A 294 -18.80 -15.30 -18.01
N GLY A 295 -19.53 -14.55 -17.17
CA GLY A 295 -20.99 -14.50 -17.19
C GLY A 295 -21.66 -15.73 -16.58
N LYS A 296 -20.95 -16.52 -15.77
CA LYS A 296 -21.52 -17.70 -15.10
C LYS A 296 -22.01 -17.34 -13.70
N LEU A 297 -23.23 -17.75 -13.38
CA LEU A 297 -23.87 -17.48 -12.08
C LEU A 297 -23.67 -18.63 -11.10
N TYR A 298 -23.36 -18.32 -9.84
CA TYR A 298 -23.14 -19.27 -8.75
C TYR A 298 -23.95 -18.87 -7.50
N ASP A 299 -24.52 -19.85 -6.80
CA ASP A 299 -25.17 -19.68 -5.50
C ASP A 299 -24.11 -19.81 -4.38
N ILE A 300 -23.66 -18.69 -3.83
CA ILE A 300 -22.46 -18.65 -2.98
C ILE A 300 -22.65 -19.28 -1.59
N PRO A 301 -23.77 -19.11 -0.88
CA PRO A 301 -24.01 -19.83 0.37
C PRO A 301 -23.94 -21.36 0.22
N ALA A 302 -24.46 -21.90 -0.89
CA ALA A 302 -24.45 -23.34 -1.16
C ALA A 302 -23.11 -23.82 -1.77
N ASP A 303 -22.46 -22.98 -2.56
CA ASP A 303 -21.25 -23.31 -3.32
C ASP A 303 -20.24 -22.15 -3.30
N PRO A 304 -19.54 -21.92 -2.17
CA PRO A 304 -18.47 -20.92 -2.09
C PRO A 304 -17.30 -21.25 -3.03
N GLY A 305 -17.21 -22.51 -3.49
CA GLY A 305 -16.26 -22.99 -4.46
C GLY A 305 -16.62 -22.61 -5.91
N GLN A 306 -17.80 -22.08 -6.21
CA GLN A 306 -18.20 -21.71 -7.57
C GLN A 306 -17.95 -22.87 -8.57
N ARG A 307 -18.38 -24.08 -8.21
CA ARG A 307 -18.27 -25.34 -8.95
C ARG A 307 -19.47 -25.58 -9.87
N VAL A 308 -20.68 -25.25 -9.42
CA VAL A 308 -21.94 -25.54 -10.13
C VAL A 308 -22.56 -24.25 -10.61
N GLU A 309 -22.65 -24.10 -11.93
CA GLU A 309 -23.34 -22.97 -12.56
C GLU A 309 -24.85 -23.11 -12.40
N VAL A 310 -25.53 -22.03 -12.02
CA VAL A 310 -26.98 -22.00 -11.76
C VAL A 310 -27.72 -20.96 -12.62
N GLY A 311 -27.06 -20.35 -13.60
CA GLY A 311 -27.63 -19.26 -14.41
C GLY A 311 -28.95 -19.63 -15.10
N LYS A 312 -29.04 -20.85 -15.68
CA LYS A 312 -30.27 -21.36 -16.30
C LYS A 312 -31.43 -21.55 -15.32
N LYS A 313 -31.14 -21.79 -14.04
CA LYS A 313 -32.15 -21.97 -12.98
C LYS A 313 -32.61 -20.63 -12.38
N HIS A 314 -31.86 -19.55 -12.60
CA HIS A 314 -32.15 -18.22 -12.08
C HIS A 314 -31.99 -17.14 -13.17
N PRO A 315 -32.76 -17.21 -14.28
CA PRO A 315 -32.56 -16.35 -15.45
C PRO A 315 -32.70 -14.85 -15.15
N GLU A 316 -33.66 -14.47 -14.30
CA GLU A 316 -33.87 -13.07 -13.91
C GLU A 316 -32.69 -12.49 -13.13
N VAL A 317 -32.17 -13.25 -12.15
CA VAL A 317 -30.98 -12.84 -11.38
C VAL A 317 -29.76 -12.76 -12.28
N ASN A 318 -29.60 -13.72 -13.20
CA ASN A 318 -28.50 -13.72 -14.15
C ASN A 318 -28.53 -12.45 -15.03
N ALA A 319 -29.69 -12.12 -15.59
CA ALA A 319 -29.88 -10.91 -16.39
C ALA A 319 -29.61 -9.63 -15.59
N LYS A 320 -30.10 -9.53 -14.34
CA LYS A 320 -29.88 -8.38 -13.46
C LYS A 320 -28.39 -8.16 -13.18
N LEU A 321 -27.62 -9.21 -12.88
CA LEU A 321 -26.19 -9.08 -12.62
C LEU A 321 -25.39 -8.80 -13.90
N LEU A 322 -25.76 -9.38 -15.04
CA LEU A 322 -25.14 -9.07 -16.34
C LEU A 322 -25.35 -7.60 -16.71
N ALA A 323 -26.55 -7.07 -16.51
CA ALA A 323 -26.84 -5.66 -16.74
C ALA A 323 -26.00 -4.75 -15.84
N ALA A 324 -25.81 -5.12 -14.57
CA ALA A 324 -24.95 -4.37 -13.65
C ALA A 324 -23.47 -4.38 -14.08
N VAL A 325 -22.95 -5.51 -14.56
CA VAL A 325 -21.61 -5.60 -15.14
C VAL A 325 -21.50 -4.72 -16.38
N LYS A 326 -22.45 -4.81 -17.32
CA LYS A 326 -22.45 -3.99 -18.53
C LYS A 326 -22.48 -2.49 -18.22
N LYS A 327 -23.29 -2.09 -17.23
CA LYS A 327 -23.36 -0.70 -16.76
C LYS A 327 -22.00 -0.24 -16.21
N PHE A 328 -21.38 -1.01 -15.33
CA PHE A 328 -20.06 -0.70 -14.79
C PHE A 328 -19.00 -0.60 -15.91
N ASP A 329 -19.03 -1.53 -16.86
CA ASP A 329 -18.06 -1.53 -17.95
C ASP A 329 -18.22 -0.28 -18.86
N ALA A 330 -19.46 0.18 -19.06
CA ALA A 330 -19.76 1.36 -19.86
C ALA A 330 -19.48 2.69 -19.15
N GLU A 331 -19.68 2.76 -17.83
CA GLU A 331 -19.58 4.01 -17.05
C GLU A 331 -18.25 4.18 -16.32
N VAL A 332 -17.57 3.10 -15.95
CA VAL A 332 -16.37 3.16 -15.09
C VAL A 332 -15.18 2.51 -15.78
N ALA A 333 -15.33 1.27 -16.29
CA ALA A 333 -14.20 0.57 -16.89
C ALA A 333 -13.75 1.23 -18.21
N SER A 334 -14.66 1.88 -18.92
CA SER A 334 -14.39 2.64 -20.15
C SER A 334 -13.50 3.87 -19.91
N GLU A 335 -13.50 4.41 -18.69
CA GLU A 335 -12.65 5.54 -18.29
C GLU A 335 -11.21 5.11 -17.96
N LEU A 336 -10.95 3.79 -17.86
CA LEU A 336 -9.62 3.26 -17.57
C LEU A 336 -8.71 3.42 -18.80
N GLY A 337 -8.05 4.58 -18.89
CA GLY A 337 -7.07 4.92 -19.92
C GLY A 337 -5.62 4.81 -19.46
N THR A 338 -4.73 5.39 -20.26
CA THR A 338 -3.34 5.61 -19.87
C THR A 338 -3.28 6.67 -18.77
N ASP A 339 -2.62 6.37 -17.66
CA ASP A 339 -2.33 7.36 -16.63
C ASP A 339 -1.24 8.33 -17.14
N ASP A 340 -1.67 9.50 -17.60
CA ASP A 340 -0.83 10.59 -18.11
C ASP A 340 -0.54 11.66 -17.04
N ARG A 341 -0.98 11.43 -15.79
CA ARG A 341 -0.79 12.39 -14.70
C ARG A 341 0.71 12.65 -14.50
N PRO A 342 1.13 13.90 -14.27
CA PRO A 342 2.53 14.24 -14.17
C PRO A 342 3.20 13.61 -12.94
N PHE A 343 4.47 13.23 -13.08
CA PHE A 343 5.31 12.91 -11.93
C PHE A 343 5.75 14.20 -11.24
N VAL A 344 4.95 14.66 -10.28
CA VAL A 344 5.17 15.96 -9.65
C VAL A 344 6.39 15.93 -8.71
N ILE A 345 7.32 16.86 -8.92
CA ILE A 345 8.46 17.12 -8.04
C ILE A 345 8.37 18.52 -7.46
N ALA A 346 9.03 18.78 -6.32
CA ALA A 346 9.15 20.12 -5.75
C ALA A 346 7.79 20.81 -5.47
N HIS A 347 6.76 20.04 -5.13
CA HIS A 347 5.42 20.58 -4.85
C HIS A 347 5.43 21.51 -3.62
N PRO A 348 4.72 22.66 -3.64
CA PRO A 348 4.75 23.64 -2.53
C PRO A 348 4.24 23.10 -1.19
N GLY A 349 3.31 22.15 -1.22
CA GLY A 349 2.80 21.44 -0.04
C GLY A 349 3.78 20.46 0.62
N ALA A 350 4.99 20.28 0.08
CA ALA A 350 6.00 19.38 0.65
C ALA A 350 7.39 20.03 0.69
N LYS A 351 8.02 20.00 1.86
CA LYS A 351 9.43 20.42 2.01
C LYS A 351 10.41 19.47 1.32
N ARG A 352 10.06 18.18 1.25
CA ARG A 352 10.89 17.10 0.72
C ARG A 352 10.16 16.33 -0.36
N THR A 353 10.84 16.02 -1.46
CA THR A 353 10.32 15.18 -2.55
C THR A 353 11.27 14.01 -2.78
N GLN A 354 10.77 12.78 -2.58
CA GLN A 354 11.46 11.56 -2.95
C GLN A 354 11.29 11.26 -4.45
N ILE A 355 12.38 10.92 -5.13
CA ILE A 355 12.40 10.53 -6.56
C ILE A 355 13.10 9.18 -6.70
N PRO A 356 12.37 8.06 -6.50
CA PRO A 356 12.96 6.73 -6.40
C PRO A 356 13.34 6.14 -7.77
N ALA A 357 14.32 5.23 -7.77
CA ALA A 357 14.68 4.43 -8.94
C ALA A 357 13.52 3.60 -9.52
N ARG A 358 12.50 3.29 -8.72
CA ARG A 358 11.30 2.56 -9.17
C ARG A 358 10.60 3.27 -10.33
N ASP A 359 10.58 4.60 -10.29
CA ASP A 359 9.79 5.45 -11.18
C ASP A 359 10.61 5.95 -12.39
N ALA A 360 11.90 5.63 -12.44
CA ALA A 360 12.80 6.08 -13.50
C ALA A 360 12.71 5.19 -14.75
N THR A 361 12.81 5.82 -15.92
CA THR A 361 13.11 5.17 -17.20
C THR A 361 14.62 5.11 -17.38
N ALA A 362 15.14 3.91 -17.67
CA ALA A 362 16.56 3.72 -17.94
C ALA A 362 16.84 3.71 -19.43
N HIS A 363 17.94 4.36 -19.81
CA HIS A 363 18.43 4.45 -21.18
C HIS A 363 19.85 3.89 -21.25
N GLY A 364 20.20 3.28 -22.40
CA GLY A 364 21.52 2.68 -22.61
C GLY A 364 21.71 1.35 -21.87
N GLY A 365 22.88 1.17 -21.25
CA GLY A 365 23.32 -0.05 -20.59
C GLY A 365 22.81 -0.26 -19.15
N LEU A 366 22.12 0.72 -18.56
CA LEU A 366 21.65 0.66 -17.17
C LEU A 366 20.73 -0.54 -16.91
N LYS A 367 21.02 -1.29 -15.84
CA LYS A 367 20.25 -2.48 -15.47
C LYS A 367 19.58 -2.32 -14.12
N ARG A 368 18.30 -2.63 -14.07
CA ARG A 368 17.53 -2.72 -12.83
C ARG A 368 17.90 -4.01 -12.09
N SER A 369 18.07 -3.93 -10.77
CA SER A 369 18.44 -5.08 -9.92
C SER A 369 17.41 -6.22 -9.92
N ASN A 370 16.15 -5.93 -10.28
CA ASN A 370 15.07 -6.90 -10.38
C ASN A 370 13.96 -6.37 -11.30
N LYS A 371 13.20 -7.27 -11.94
CA LYS A 371 12.02 -6.90 -12.76
C LYS A 371 10.87 -6.27 -11.96
N PHE A 372 10.80 -6.54 -10.65
CA PHE A 372 9.81 -5.95 -9.76
C PHE A 372 10.39 -4.67 -9.13
N PRO A 373 9.87 -3.49 -9.49
CA PRO A 373 10.64 -2.26 -9.30
C PRO A 373 10.54 -1.66 -7.88
N ASN A 374 9.57 -2.09 -7.06
CA ASN A 374 9.21 -1.49 -5.76
C ASN A 374 10.38 -1.20 -4.79
N CYS A 375 11.39 -2.07 -4.77
CA CYS A 375 12.60 -1.91 -3.95
C CYS A 375 13.88 -2.16 -4.74
N SER A 376 13.79 -2.04 -6.07
CA SER A 376 14.94 -2.18 -6.96
C SER A 376 15.80 -0.91 -6.98
N PHE A 377 17.02 -1.08 -7.47
CA PHE A 377 17.96 -0.02 -7.76
C PHE A 377 18.51 -0.23 -9.18
N PHE A 378 19.20 0.78 -9.72
CA PHE A 378 19.91 0.67 -10.99
C PHE A 378 21.41 0.50 -10.76
N GLY A 379 22.06 -0.30 -11.60
CA GLY A 379 23.50 -0.44 -11.69
C GLY A 379 23.92 -0.66 -13.15
N ASN A 380 25.12 -1.19 -13.36
CA ASN A 380 25.69 -1.36 -14.71
C ASN A 380 25.78 -0.03 -15.48
N TRP A 381 26.14 1.04 -14.79
CA TRP A 381 26.30 2.37 -15.35
C TRP A 381 27.71 2.52 -15.94
N THR A 382 27.96 2.00 -17.14
CA THR A 382 29.33 1.84 -17.66
C THR A 382 29.70 2.87 -18.72
N LYS A 383 28.72 3.60 -19.26
CA LYS A 383 28.93 4.61 -20.30
C LYS A 383 28.37 5.97 -19.90
N THR A 384 28.97 7.03 -20.43
CA THR A 384 28.52 8.42 -20.21
C THR A 384 27.20 8.74 -20.91
N GLU A 385 26.84 7.96 -21.92
CA GLU A 385 25.56 8.08 -22.64
C GLU A 385 24.39 7.42 -21.87
N ASP A 386 24.70 6.57 -20.88
CA ASP A 386 23.70 5.94 -20.03
C ASP A 386 23.09 6.98 -19.08
N LYS A 387 21.75 7.00 -19.00
CA LYS A 387 21.02 7.96 -18.18
C LYS A 387 19.73 7.40 -17.61
N LEU A 388 19.30 7.97 -16.48
CA LEU A 388 17.98 7.78 -15.90
C LEU A 388 17.14 9.03 -16.13
N THR A 389 15.89 8.86 -16.58
CA THR A 389 14.97 9.99 -16.78
C THR A 389 13.64 9.81 -16.06
N TRP A 390 13.02 10.95 -15.73
CA TRP A 390 11.65 11.06 -15.25
C TRP A 390 10.96 12.19 -16.02
N GLU A 391 9.81 11.91 -16.64
CA GLU A 391 8.95 12.96 -17.19
C GLU A 391 8.23 13.63 -16.03
N ALA A 392 8.75 14.78 -15.61
CA ALA A 392 8.41 15.40 -14.34
C ALA A 392 7.73 16.77 -14.53
N GLU A 393 6.98 17.17 -13.50
CA GLU A 393 6.45 18.52 -13.39
C GLU A 393 6.92 19.15 -12.09
N VAL A 394 7.64 20.27 -12.18
CA VAL A 394 8.03 21.07 -11.03
C VAL A 394 6.80 21.84 -10.54
N GLY A 395 6.33 21.52 -9.32
CA GLY A 395 5.14 22.13 -8.75
C GLY A 395 5.32 23.57 -8.24
N ALA A 396 6.54 23.94 -7.83
CA ALA A 396 6.89 25.30 -7.42
C ALA A 396 8.33 25.66 -7.84
N SER A 397 8.51 26.90 -8.32
CA SER A 397 9.85 27.45 -8.52
C SER A 397 10.57 27.62 -7.18
N GLY A 398 11.88 27.41 -7.17
CA GLY A 398 12.71 27.63 -5.98
C GLY A 398 14.09 26.98 -6.06
N LYS A 399 14.81 27.06 -4.94
CA LYS A 399 16.11 26.43 -4.71
C LYS A 399 15.93 25.14 -3.90
N TYR A 400 16.50 24.06 -4.40
CA TYR A 400 16.38 22.74 -3.81
C TYR A 400 17.76 22.12 -3.61
N GLU A 401 18.09 21.75 -2.37
CA GLU A 401 19.23 20.86 -2.12
C GLU A 401 18.91 19.46 -2.64
N VAL A 402 19.83 18.92 -3.42
CA VAL A 402 19.72 17.60 -4.04
C VAL A 402 20.64 16.64 -3.33
N GLU A 403 20.06 15.55 -2.82
CA GLU A 403 20.79 14.42 -2.27
C GLU A 403 20.52 13.16 -3.11
N MET A 404 21.54 12.33 -3.31
CA MET A 404 21.46 11.07 -4.05
C MET A 404 21.89 9.90 -3.15
N TRP A 405 21.07 8.86 -3.10
CA TRP A 405 21.38 7.61 -2.41
C TRP A 405 22.06 6.64 -3.38
N TYR A 406 23.33 6.34 -3.08
CA TYR A 406 24.19 5.57 -3.97
C TYR A 406 24.97 4.48 -3.25
N ALA A 407 25.44 3.52 -4.04
CA ALA A 407 26.52 2.61 -3.68
C ALA A 407 27.61 2.66 -4.76
N CYS A 408 28.88 2.64 -4.37
CA CYS A 408 30.04 2.77 -5.24
C CYS A 408 31.24 2.02 -4.61
N PRO A 409 31.77 0.98 -5.29
CA PRO A 409 33.01 0.31 -4.89
C PRO A 409 34.21 1.26 -4.85
N LYS A 410 35.20 0.98 -3.99
CA LYS A 410 36.41 1.82 -3.85
C LYS A 410 37.14 2.07 -5.18
N LYS A 411 37.17 1.06 -6.07
CA LYS A 411 37.80 1.13 -7.39
C LYS A 411 37.06 2.03 -8.40
N ASP A 412 35.79 2.32 -8.15
CA ASP A 412 34.91 3.07 -9.06
C ASP A 412 34.66 4.52 -8.58
N VAL A 413 35.31 4.93 -7.48
CA VAL A 413 35.22 6.29 -6.94
C VAL A 413 35.81 7.30 -7.94
N GLY A 414 35.18 8.47 -8.03
CA GLY A 414 35.67 9.60 -8.81
C GLY A 414 34.78 10.00 -9.99
N SER A 415 33.69 9.27 -10.23
CA SER A 415 32.67 9.60 -11.22
C SER A 415 32.07 10.98 -10.96
N VAL A 416 31.79 11.74 -12.02
CA VAL A 416 31.11 13.04 -11.93
C VAL A 416 29.67 12.83 -12.36
N ILE A 417 28.73 13.10 -11.46
CA ILE A 417 27.30 12.89 -11.67
C ILE A 417 26.63 14.25 -11.83
N GLU A 418 25.79 14.37 -12.86
CA GLU A 418 24.97 15.56 -13.14
C GLU A 418 23.49 15.18 -13.01
N LEU A 419 22.74 16.03 -12.31
CA LEU A 419 21.29 16.08 -12.39
C LEU A 419 20.91 17.34 -13.17
N SER A 420 20.05 17.20 -14.17
CA SER A 420 19.55 18.31 -14.98
C SER A 420 18.03 18.28 -15.14
N PHE A 421 17.44 19.46 -15.27
CA PHE A 421 16.03 19.68 -15.60
C PHE A 421 15.92 20.96 -16.44
N ASN A 422 15.56 20.82 -17.71
CA ASN A 422 15.63 21.91 -18.69
C ASN A 422 17.04 22.54 -18.68
N GLU A 423 17.15 23.86 -18.45
CA GLU A 423 18.44 24.57 -18.36
C GLU A 423 19.15 24.41 -17.00
N ALA A 424 18.43 23.99 -15.96
CA ALA A 424 18.97 23.86 -14.62
C ALA A 424 19.86 22.62 -14.49
N LYS A 425 21.03 22.79 -13.87
CA LYS A 425 22.01 21.71 -13.68
C LYS A 425 22.66 21.79 -12.31
N VAL A 426 22.98 20.63 -11.75
CA VAL A 426 23.81 20.49 -10.56
C VAL A 426 24.68 19.25 -10.70
N GLN A 427 25.93 19.32 -10.24
CA GLN A 427 26.87 18.23 -10.40
C GLN A 427 27.74 18.05 -9.16
N ALA A 428 28.13 16.80 -8.90
CA ALA A 428 29.11 16.48 -7.88
C ALA A 428 29.95 15.27 -8.25
N LYS A 429 31.17 15.24 -7.71
CA LYS A 429 32.07 14.09 -7.80
C LYS A 429 31.77 13.10 -6.68
N VAL A 430 31.62 11.82 -7.02
CA VAL A 430 31.60 10.72 -6.04
C VAL A 430 32.99 10.64 -5.39
N SER A 431 33.08 11.03 -4.12
CA SER A 431 34.36 11.15 -3.41
C SER A 431 34.58 10.10 -2.33
N LYS A 432 33.51 9.43 -1.88
CA LYS A 432 33.57 8.42 -0.82
C LYS A 432 33.08 7.08 -1.36
N PRO A 433 33.77 5.96 -1.06
CA PRO A 433 33.23 4.65 -1.37
C PRO A 433 32.05 4.32 -0.46
N ASN A 434 31.09 3.57 -0.99
CA ASN A 434 30.00 2.95 -0.25
C ASN A 434 29.55 1.69 -0.96
N ASP A 435 30.10 0.52 -0.64
CA ASP A 435 29.72 -0.73 -1.30
C ASP A 435 29.23 -1.77 -0.30
N PRO A 436 28.05 -1.55 0.29
CA PRO A 436 27.47 -2.52 1.20
C PRO A 436 27.01 -3.76 0.43
N PRO A 437 27.14 -4.97 1.03
CA PRO A 437 26.58 -6.17 0.42
C PRO A 437 25.06 -6.08 0.31
N LEU A 438 24.49 -6.91 -0.57
CA LEU A 438 23.06 -7.16 -0.56
C LEU A 438 22.65 -7.76 0.79
N ARG A 439 21.49 -7.33 1.30
CA ARG A 439 20.91 -7.79 2.56
C ARG A 439 19.44 -8.20 2.42
N GLY A 440 18.91 -8.84 3.44
CA GLY A 440 17.56 -9.36 3.55
C GLY A 440 17.46 -10.87 3.30
N LYS A 441 18.43 -11.47 2.59
CA LYS A 441 18.47 -12.92 2.33
C LYS A 441 18.62 -13.72 3.62
N GLU A 442 19.41 -13.21 4.55
CA GLU A 442 19.64 -13.77 5.89
C GLU A 442 18.35 -13.91 6.71
N ASN A 443 17.32 -13.12 6.40
CA ASN A 443 16.04 -13.13 7.09
C ASN A 443 14.95 -13.91 6.33
N ASP A 444 15.23 -14.40 5.11
CA ASP A 444 14.26 -15.16 4.33
C ASP A 444 14.03 -16.55 4.89
N ARG A 445 12.76 -16.85 5.17
CA ARG A 445 12.31 -18.21 5.47
C ARG A 445 11.87 -18.96 4.22
N SER A 446 11.53 -18.26 3.14
CA SER A 446 11.17 -18.85 1.86
C SER A 446 11.86 -18.09 0.72
N PRO A 447 12.33 -18.78 -0.34
CA PRO A 447 12.95 -18.13 -1.49
C PRO A 447 12.06 -17.04 -2.07
N ARG A 448 12.63 -15.85 -2.28
CA ARG A 448 11.95 -14.70 -2.88
C ARG A 448 12.29 -14.52 -4.35
N THR A 449 11.45 -13.79 -5.05
CA THR A 449 11.68 -13.38 -6.46
C THR A 449 11.89 -11.88 -6.60
N GLU A 450 11.68 -11.14 -5.52
CA GLU A 450 11.80 -9.70 -5.40
C GLU A 450 13.26 -9.27 -5.20
N SER A 451 13.54 -7.98 -5.40
CA SER A 451 14.88 -7.44 -5.21
C SER A 451 15.34 -7.58 -3.75
N TYR A 452 16.61 -7.96 -3.56
CA TYR A 452 17.33 -7.66 -2.33
C TYR A 452 17.64 -6.16 -2.26
N VAL A 453 18.00 -5.69 -1.08
CA VAL A 453 18.30 -4.26 -0.82
C VAL A 453 19.75 -4.08 -0.41
N LYS A 454 20.23 -2.83 -0.47
CA LYS A 454 21.55 -2.41 0.00
C LYS A 454 21.40 -1.24 0.97
N ALA A 455 22.37 -1.05 1.85
CA ALA A 455 22.46 0.12 2.74
C ALA A 455 23.00 1.35 1.99
N PHE A 456 22.24 1.85 1.01
CA PHE A 456 22.59 3.05 0.25
C PHE A 456 22.82 4.26 1.18
N LYS A 457 23.81 5.09 0.88
CA LYS A 457 24.13 6.30 1.65
C LYS A 457 23.87 7.55 0.81
N PRO A 458 23.44 8.66 1.42
CA PRO A 458 23.29 9.92 0.72
C PRO A 458 24.66 10.54 0.37
N MET A 459 24.73 11.23 -0.76
CA MET A 459 25.68 12.29 -1.06
C MET A 459 24.94 13.52 -1.55
N LYS A 460 25.46 14.71 -1.25
CA LYS A 460 24.94 15.96 -1.79
C LYS A 460 25.45 16.15 -3.22
N LEU A 461 24.54 16.45 -4.15
CA LEU A 461 24.91 16.94 -5.48
C LEU A 461 25.09 18.46 -5.46
N GLY A 462 24.33 19.18 -4.64
CA GLY A 462 24.38 20.64 -4.51
C GLY A 462 22.98 21.24 -4.48
N VAL A 463 22.88 22.54 -4.75
CA VAL A 463 21.59 23.25 -4.85
C VAL A 463 21.27 23.47 -6.33
N ILE A 464 20.08 23.03 -6.76
CA ILE A 464 19.54 23.29 -8.09
C ILE A 464 18.42 24.33 -8.00
N LYS A 465 18.39 25.27 -8.94
CA LYS A 465 17.27 26.21 -9.10
C LYS A 465 16.29 25.61 -10.10
N LEU A 466 15.08 25.28 -9.66
CA LEU A 466 14.03 24.73 -10.51
C LEU A 466 13.00 25.81 -10.78
N GLU A 467 12.55 25.89 -12.04
CA GLU A 467 11.41 26.71 -12.42
C GLU A 467 10.17 25.83 -12.58
N LYS A 468 9.01 26.34 -12.15
CA LYS A 468 7.72 25.67 -12.29
C LYS A 468 7.46 25.34 -13.76
N GLY A 469 7.10 24.09 -14.04
CA GLY A 469 6.81 23.65 -15.40
C GLY A 469 7.09 22.17 -15.62
N LYS A 470 6.74 21.70 -16.81
CA LYS A 470 7.01 20.33 -17.27
C LYS A 470 8.41 20.25 -17.88
N GLY A 471 9.02 19.07 -17.77
CA GLY A 471 10.30 18.79 -18.39
C GLY A 471 10.82 17.40 -18.04
N THR A 472 11.93 17.03 -18.64
CA THR A 472 12.59 15.75 -18.37
C THR A 472 13.68 15.96 -17.33
N LEU A 473 13.51 15.37 -16.15
CA LEU A 473 14.56 15.28 -15.14
C LEU A 473 15.53 14.18 -15.57
N THR A 474 16.82 14.49 -15.73
CA THR A 474 17.84 13.55 -16.21
C THR A 474 18.98 13.44 -15.21
N LEU A 475 19.31 12.20 -14.82
CA LEU A 475 20.51 11.88 -14.03
C LEU A 475 21.50 11.13 -14.93
N GLN A 476 22.71 11.69 -15.09
CA GLN A 476 23.75 11.15 -15.97
C GLN A 476 25.15 11.23 -15.34
N ALA A 477 26.06 10.36 -15.80
CA ALA A 477 27.47 10.44 -15.44
C ALA A 477 28.23 11.18 -16.56
N LEU A 478 28.93 12.26 -16.23
CA LEU A 478 29.77 13.02 -17.17
C LEU A 478 31.19 12.44 -17.28
N LYS A 479 31.61 11.71 -16.24
CA LYS A 479 32.92 11.05 -16.19
C LYS A 479 32.80 9.76 -15.41
N ILE A 480 33.40 8.69 -15.93
CA ILE A 480 33.46 7.37 -15.28
C ILE A 480 34.93 6.92 -15.30
N PRO A 481 35.70 7.15 -14.21
CA PRO A 481 37.12 6.79 -14.17
C PRO A 481 37.36 5.30 -13.90
N GLY A 482 36.36 4.59 -13.37
CA GLY A 482 36.43 3.18 -13.04
C GLY A 482 35.68 2.30 -14.05
N SER A 483 35.24 1.13 -13.59
CA SER A 483 34.47 0.18 -14.40
C SER A 483 32.99 0.54 -14.53
N GLN A 484 32.48 1.39 -13.64
CA GLN A 484 31.10 1.89 -13.63
C GLN A 484 31.02 3.20 -12.84
N ALA A 485 29.92 3.94 -12.99
CA ALA A 485 29.69 5.18 -12.27
C ALA A 485 29.35 4.94 -10.79
N LEU A 486 28.23 4.25 -10.54
CA LEU A 486 27.67 3.89 -9.23
C LEU A 486 26.41 3.02 -9.41
N GLU A 487 25.86 2.54 -8.31
CA GLU A 487 24.49 2.02 -8.21
C GLU A 487 23.57 3.09 -7.59
N PHE A 488 22.43 3.34 -8.23
CA PHE A 488 21.49 4.41 -7.89
C PHE A 488 20.18 3.87 -7.28
N ARG A 489 19.74 4.46 -6.16
CA ARG A 489 18.48 4.08 -5.48
C ARG A 489 17.40 5.15 -5.46
N LEU A 490 17.76 6.41 -5.21
CA LEU A 490 16.81 7.47 -4.86
C LEU A 490 17.49 8.85 -4.96
N LEU A 491 16.77 9.86 -5.46
CA LEU A 491 17.08 11.27 -5.19
C LEU A 491 16.12 11.83 -4.14
N MET A 492 16.59 12.81 -3.38
CA MET A 492 15.77 13.66 -2.52
C MET A 492 15.97 15.12 -2.92
N LEU A 493 14.87 15.82 -3.19
CA LEU A 493 14.87 17.28 -3.27
C LEU A 493 14.37 17.84 -1.95
N THR A 494 15.16 18.70 -1.31
CA THR A 494 14.75 19.45 -0.11
C THR A 494 14.73 20.93 -0.44
N ARG A 495 13.58 21.59 -0.28
CA ARG A 495 13.49 23.04 -0.46
C ARG A 495 14.37 23.76 0.56
N VAL A 496 15.21 24.68 0.10
CA VAL A 496 16.17 25.44 0.93
C VAL A 496 15.96 26.95 0.89
N ASP A 497 15.14 27.46 -0.03
CA ASP A 497 14.64 28.83 0.07
C ASP A 497 13.35 28.87 0.91
N GLY A 498 13.36 29.73 1.92
CA GLY A 498 12.35 29.81 2.97
C GLY A 498 12.90 30.56 4.16
#